data_AF-F6ZIU2-F1
#
_entry.id   AF-F6ZIU2-F1
#
_cell.length_a   1.000
_cell.length_b   1.000
_cell.length_c   1.000
_cell.angle_alpha   90.00
_cell.angle_beta   90.00
_cell.angle_gamma   90.00
#
_symmetry.space_group_name_H-M   'P 1'
#
loop_
_entity.id
_entity.type
_entity.pdbx_description
1 polymer ?
#
loop_
_entity_poly.entity_id
_entity_poly.type
_entity_poly.pdbx_seq_one_letter_code
_entity_poly.pdbx_strand_id
1 'polypeptide(L)'
;MCHSVMSNLSSYAQMYVSRSNLYMDDQQSVSIVPFSSQPITLSSVLGKHRASTSKQVVNMNSNNCPNQTNEQQLYETLLQVENEKQAIKQWEKSWRAKSHLEQQKLTSSNSMKELFIHLTDDKQPWKPLLLKNILKTTQISSNICPNLINVVLEHNEWSLLFVCVKHLHDITEVEIVTCLSVLLRNEIDMESLQEEILNEILNLPYTEDVMRDNLRRLTFTKVVNLLKMLERRLKELSLPITNLITFNQVASWIGLLLDTHSTEIITTPEIWYLLTELQATILMQAELFSELKKINAIFTQYRQSSFPIKNPNNFEYCIQRMVL
;
A
#
# COMPACT_ATOMS: atom_id res chain seq x y z
N MET A 1 31.43 17.77 -28.02
CA MET A 1 32.45 18.72 -28.51
C MET A 1 31.96 20.18 -28.58
N CYS A 2 30.87 20.59 -27.90
CA CYS A 2 30.39 21.99 -27.94
C CYS A 2 30.72 22.83 -26.69
N HIS A 3 31.29 22.23 -25.64
CA HIS A 3 31.58 22.94 -24.39
C HIS A 3 32.87 23.76 -24.40
N SER A 4 33.81 23.50 -25.33
CA SER A 4 35.11 24.17 -25.35
C SER A 4 35.16 25.46 -26.16
N VAL A 5 34.07 25.85 -26.86
CA VAL A 5 34.05 27.05 -27.72
C VAL A 5 33.36 28.24 -27.03
N MET A 6 32.58 28.02 -25.97
CA MET A 6 31.79 29.08 -25.33
C MET A 6 32.53 29.86 -24.24
N SER A 7 33.77 29.51 -23.89
CA SER A 7 34.50 30.13 -22.78
C SER A 7 35.23 31.43 -23.13
N ASN A 8 35.25 31.87 -24.40
CA ASN A 8 35.99 33.05 -24.87
C ASN A 8 35.11 34.13 -25.52
N LEU A 9 33.81 34.20 -25.21
CA LEU A 9 32.94 35.25 -25.76
C LEU A 9 33.19 36.57 -25.02
N SER A 10 33.58 37.60 -25.78
CA SER A 10 33.62 38.98 -25.29
C SER A 10 32.21 39.44 -24.90
N SER A 11 32.08 40.31 -23.91
CA SER A 11 30.82 40.73 -23.28
C SER A 11 29.81 41.42 -24.22
N TYR A 12 30.14 41.59 -25.51
CA TYR A 12 29.36 42.34 -26.50
C TYR A 12 28.99 41.54 -27.76
N ALA A 13 29.22 40.22 -27.80
CA ALA A 13 28.86 39.40 -28.95
C ALA A 13 27.33 39.33 -29.14
N GLN A 14 26.85 39.67 -30.33
CA GLN A 14 25.43 39.56 -30.70
C GLN A 14 25.20 38.24 -31.42
N MET A 15 24.18 37.49 -30.99
CA MET A 15 23.82 36.20 -31.57
C MET A 15 22.52 36.31 -32.35
N TYR A 16 22.56 35.84 -33.60
CA TYR A 16 21.40 35.78 -34.48
C TYR A 16 21.13 34.34 -34.91
N VAL A 17 19.86 33.96 -34.96
CA VAL A 17 19.42 32.63 -35.42
C VAL A 17 18.63 32.79 -36.70
N SER A 18 19.06 32.09 -37.77
CA SER A 18 18.29 31.99 -39.01
C SER A 18 18.44 30.61 -39.64
N ARG A 19 17.30 29.97 -39.93
CA ARG A 19 17.19 28.74 -40.76
C ARG A 19 18.27 27.67 -40.50
N SER A 20 18.45 27.31 -39.22
CA SER A 20 19.35 26.24 -38.73
C SER A 20 20.83 26.60 -38.58
N ASN A 21 21.19 27.88 -38.71
CA ASN A 21 22.53 28.36 -38.42
C ASN A 21 22.50 29.41 -37.31
N LEU A 22 23.44 29.30 -36.38
CA LEU A 22 23.71 30.30 -35.36
C LEU A 22 24.84 31.18 -35.89
N TYR A 23 24.57 32.48 -35.99
CA TYR A 23 25.53 33.49 -36.38
C TYR A 23 25.98 34.19 -35.11
N MET A 24 27.26 34.10 -34.79
CA MET A 24 27.87 34.86 -33.70
C MET A 24 28.74 35.95 -34.32
N ASP A 25 28.36 37.20 -34.07
CA ASP A 25 29.13 38.37 -34.47
C ASP A 25 29.89 38.88 -33.24
N ASP A 26 31.20 38.64 -33.23
CA ASP A 26 32.14 39.35 -32.37
C ASP A 26 32.81 40.36 -33.29
N GLN A 27 32.95 41.64 -32.90
CA GLN A 27 33.16 42.82 -33.76
C GLN A 27 34.29 42.76 -34.82
N GLN A 28 35.08 41.68 -34.87
CA GLN A 28 36.15 41.42 -35.84
C GLN A 28 35.94 40.16 -36.71
N SER A 29 34.96 39.29 -36.42
CA SER A 29 34.68 38.10 -37.23
C SER A 29 33.27 37.53 -37.00
N VAL A 30 32.59 37.15 -38.08
CA VAL A 30 31.33 36.39 -38.02
C VAL A 30 31.63 34.90 -38.11
N SER A 31 31.23 34.14 -37.08
CA SER A 31 31.31 32.67 -37.09
C SER A 31 29.92 32.06 -37.28
N ILE A 32 29.84 31.10 -38.21
CA ILE A 32 28.59 30.38 -38.52
C ILE A 32 28.72 28.98 -37.95
N VAL A 33 27.91 28.67 -36.93
CA VAL A 33 27.84 27.33 -36.35
C VAL A 33 26.55 26.67 -36.82
N PRO A 34 26.62 25.60 -37.62
CA PRO A 34 25.43 24.83 -37.96
C PRO A 34 24.90 24.18 -36.68
N PHE A 35 23.66 24.47 -36.32
CA PHE A 35 23.02 23.87 -35.15
C PHE A 35 21.75 23.16 -35.57
N SER A 36 21.63 21.89 -35.18
CA SER A 36 20.37 21.16 -35.28
C SER A 36 19.64 21.34 -33.95
N SER A 37 18.53 22.08 -33.94
CA SER A 37 17.64 22.12 -32.78
C SER A 37 17.16 20.70 -32.48
N GLN A 38 17.35 20.21 -31.25
CA GLN A 38 16.61 19.03 -30.80
C GLN A 38 15.11 19.33 -30.90
N PRO A 39 14.27 18.39 -31.36
CA PRO A 39 12.84 18.63 -31.49
C PRO A 39 12.28 18.99 -30.11
N ILE A 40 11.80 20.23 -29.97
CA ILE A 40 11.16 20.70 -28.74
C ILE A 40 9.81 19.97 -28.65
N THR A 41 9.76 18.89 -27.88
CA THR A 41 8.50 18.26 -27.53
C THR A 41 7.82 19.11 -26.47
N LEU A 42 6.49 19.26 -26.57
CA LEU A 42 5.66 19.97 -25.58
C LEU A 42 5.90 19.42 -24.15
N SER A 43 6.23 18.13 -24.06
CA SER A 43 6.67 17.40 -22.86
C SER A 43 7.96 17.96 -22.21
N SER A 44 8.90 18.49 -23.00
CA SER A 44 10.12 19.16 -22.54
C SER A 44 9.83 20.56 -21.96
N VAL A 45 8.92 21.31 -22.60
CA VAL A 45 8.52 22.65 -22.15
C VAL A 45 7.68 22.59 -20.86
N LEU A 46 6.83 21.57 -20.72
CA LEU A 46 5.99 21.35 -19.55
C LEU A 46 6.70 20.64 -18.38
N GLY A 47 8.01 20.40 -18.47
CA GLY A 47 8.80 19.75 -17.42
C GLY A 47 8.50 18.25 -17.21
N LYS A 48 7.54 17.66 -17.95
CA LYS A 48 7.13 16.25 -17.83
C LYS A 48 8.20 15.26 -18.32
N HIS A 49 9.19 15.72 -19.09
CA HIS A 49 10.31 14.88 -19.54
C HIS A 49 11.32 14.54 -18.43
N ARG A 50 11.28 15.20 -17.26
CA ARG A 50 12.17 14.83 -16.13
C ARG A 50 11.85 13.45 -15.55
N ALA A 51 10.62 12.96 -15.69
CA ALA A 51 10.21 11.64 -15.16
C ALA A 51 10.50 10.48 -16.12
N SER A 52 10.44 10.69 -17.44
CA SER A 52 10.53 9.61 -18.44
C SER A 52 11.93 9.42 -19.06
N THR A 53 12.86 10.35 -18.83
CA THR A 53 14.27 10.21 -19.21
C THR A 53 15.18 10.41 -18.01
N SER A 54 15.07 9.55 -17.01
CA SER A 54 16.13 9.36 -16.01
C SER A 54 17.31 8.61 -16.64
N LYS A 55 18.00 9.25 -17.58
CA LYS A 55 19.41 8.90 -17.80
C LYS A 55 20.14 9.27 -16.52
N GLN A 56 20.45 8.24 -15.74
CA GLN A 56 21.43 8.19 -14.65
C GLN A 56 22.16 9.52 -14.40
N VAL A 57 21.70 10.26 -13.39
CA VAL A 57 22.63 10.98 -12.52
C VAL A 57 23.01 9.98 -11.43
N VAL A 58 23.83 8.99 -11.82
CA VAL A 58 24.64 8.24 -10.86
C VAL A 58 25.82 9.14 -10.55
N ASN A 59 25.65 10.02 -9.56
CA ASN A 59 26.77 10.41 -8.70
C ASN A 59 26.23 11.08 -7.44
N MET A 60 25.82 10.25 -6.48
CA MET A 60 25.87 10.61 -5.07
C MET A 60 27.08 9.87 -4.50
N ASN A 61 28.21 10.58 -4.45
CA ASN A 61 29.40 10.31 -3.66
C ASN A 61 29.64 8.84 -3.25
N SER A 62 30.29 8.09 -4.14
CA SER A 62 31.11 6.94 -3.77
C SER A 62 32.38 7.41 -3.04
N ASN A 63 32.24 7.97 -1.85
CA ASN A 63 33.36 8.12 -0.94
C ASN A 63 33.25 7.02 0.12
N ASN A 64 34.09 5.99 -0.08
CA ASN A 64 34.50 4.95 0.86
C ASN A 64 33.79 4.97 2.22
N CYS A 65 32.75 4.14 2.34
CA CYS A 65 32.19 3.75 3.62
C CYS A 65 32.54 2.26 3.82
N PRO A 66 33.34 1.88 4.84
CA PRO A 66 33.80 0.49 5.04
C PRO A 66 32.70 -0.54 5.36
N ASN A 67 31.42 -0.14 5.33
CA ASN A 67 30.29 -0.97 5.72
C ASN A 67 29.67 -1.79 4.57
N GLN A 68 29.90 -1.43 3.29
CA GLN A 68 29.29 -2.17 2.17
C GLN A 68 29.82 -3.61 2.05
N THR A 69 31.10 -3.83 2.35
CA THR A 69 31.75 -5.15 2.28
C THR A 69 31.23 -6.11 3.35
N ASN A 70 30.92 -5.59 4.55
CA ASN A 70 30.40 -6.40 5.66
C ASN A 70 28.94 -6.84 5.45
N GLU A 71 28.16 -6.07 4.69
CA GLU A 71 26.76 -6.38 4.41
C GLU A 71 26.61 -7.49 3.36
N GLN A 72 27.39 -7.44 2.28
CA GLN A 72 27.42 -8.51 1.27
C GLN A 72 27.91 -9.84 1.87
N GLN A 73 28.92 -9.81 2.73
CA GLN A 73 29.41 -11.02 3.43
C GLN A 73 28.36 -11.63 4.38
N LEU A 74 27.57 -10.80 5.07
CA LEU A 74 26.47 -11.30 5.91
C LEU A 74 25.43 -12.05 5.08
N TYR A 75 25.11 -11.56 3.90
CA TYR A 75 24.11 -12.15 3.00
C TYR A 75 24.57 -13.45 2.38
N GLU A 76 25.81 -13.52 1.93
CA GLU A 76 26.43 -14.77 1.47
C GLU A 76 26.48 -15.81 2.60
N THR A 77 26.79 -15.39 3.82
CA THR A 77 26.79 -16.29 4.99
C THR A 77 25.38 -16.80 5.31
N LEU A 78 24.35 -15.95 5.24
CA LEU A 78 22.96 -16.35 5.48
C LEU A 78 22.42 -17.31 4.41
N LEU A 79 22.87 -17.17 3.17
CA LEU A 79 22.50 -18.05 2.06
C LEU A 79 23.18 -19.43 2.19
N GLN A 80 24.47 -19.46 2.58
CA GLN A 80 25.24 -20.70 2.74
C GLN A 80 24.86 -21.54 3.97
N VAL A 81 24.22 -20.95 4.98
CA VAL A 81 23.82 -21.69 6.19
C VAL A 81 22.65 -22.63 5.86
N GLU A 82 22.91 -23.95 5.90
CA GLU A 82 21.90 -25.01 5.71
C GLU A 82 20.82 -25.03 6.81
N ASN A 83 21.17 -24.58 8.03
CA ASN A 83 20.27 -24.60 9.17
C ASN A 83 19.57 -23.25 9.40
N GLU A 84 18.28 -23.19 9.08
CA GLU A 84 17.45 -21.98 9.19
C GLU A 84 17.48 -21.33 10.59
N LYS A 85 17.56 -22.12 11.67
CA LYS A 85 17.62 -21.58 13.05
C LYS A 85 18.93 -20.86 13.33
N GLN A 86 20.03 -21.26 12.69
CA GLN A 86 21.31 -20.60 12.81
C GLN A 86 21.33 -19.31 12.00
N ALA A 87 20.76 -19.32 10.79
CA ALA A 87 20.58 -18.12 9.97
C ALA A 87 19.74 -17.06 10.70
N ILE A 88 18.65 -17.45 11.36
CA ILE A 88 17.83 -16.55 12.18
C ILE A 88 18.63 -15.91 13.32
N LYS A 89 19.41 -16.70 14.07
CA LYS A 89 20.21 -16.18 15.19
C LYS A 89 21.29 -15.21 14.70
N GLN A 90 21.91 -15.49 13.56
CA GLN A 90 22.88 -14.61 12.93
C GLN A 90 22.24 -13.32 12.44
N TRP A 91 21.07 -13.41 11.80
CA TRP A 91 20.27 -12.24 11.41
C TRP A 91 19.92 -11.36 12.62
N GLU A 92 19.33 -11.93 13.67
CA GLU A 92 18.93 -11.18 14.86
C GLU A 92 20.11 -10.52 15.57
N LYS A 93 21.24 -11.22 15.68
CA LYS A 93 22.46 -10.68 16.28
C LYS A 93 23.00 -9.49 15.47
N SER A 94 23.03 -9.62 14.15
CA SER A 94 23.50 -8.56 13.25
C SER A 94 22.52 -7.39 13.18
N TRP A 95 21.21 -7.66 13.18
CA TRP A 95 20.16 -6.63 13.14
C TRP A 95 20.15 -5.80 14.42
N ARG A 96 20.28 -6.44 15.59
CA ARG A 96 20.36 -5.76 16.90
C ARG A 96 21.65 -4.97 17.11
N ALA A 97 22.73 -5.35 16.43
CA ALA A 97 24.00 -4.62 16.51
C ALA A 97 24.00 -3.32 15.69
N LYS A 98 23.08 -3.16 14.72
CA LYS A 98 22.98 -1.97 13.88
C LYS A 98 22.17 -0.86 14.55
N SER A 99 22.60 0.38 14.33
CA SER A 99 21.84 1.56 14.74
C SER A 99 20.58 1.75 13.89
N HIS A 100 19.58 2.49 14.38
CA HIS A 100 18.32 2.74 13.67
C HIS A 100 18.51 3.32 12.25
N LEU A 101 19.51 4.20 12.07
CA LEU A 101 19.82 4.79 10.77
C LEU A 101 20.43 3.77 9.79
N GLU A 102 21.22 2.82 10.30
CA GLU A 102 21.79 1.73 9.50
C GLU A 102 20.74 0.69 9.14
N GLN A 103 19.77 0.43 10.04
CA GLN A 103 18.63 -0.44 9.76
C GLN A 103 17.79 0.11 8.61
N GLN A 104 17.46 1.41 8.61
CA GLN A 104 16.72 2.06 7.51
C GLN A 104 17.49 2.09 6.19
N LYS A 105 18.82 2.25 6.24
CA LYS A 105 19.67 2.15 5.04
C LYS A 105 19.72 0.72 4.52
N LEU A 106 19.73 -0.27 5.40
CA LEU A 106 19.74 -1.67 5.01
C LEU A 106 18.43 -2.08 4.32
N THR A 107 17.29 -1.69 4.89
CA THR A 107 15.98 -2.02 4.29
C THR A 107 15.84 -1.39 2.91
N SER A 108 16.38 -0.19 2.68
CA SER A 108 16.33 0.48 1.38
C SER A 108 17.46 0.08 0.40
N SER A 109 18.36 -0.82 0.80
CA SER A 109 19.53 -1.20 -0.01
C SER A 109 19.19 -2.19 -1.13
N ASN A 110 19.94 -2.13 -2.24
CA ASN A 110 19.85 -3.13 -3.31
C ASN A 110 20.26 -4.53 -2.83
N SER A 111 21.16 -4.61 -1.85
CA SER A 111 21.60 -5.89 -1.28
C SER A 111 20.45 -6.63 -0.57
N MET A 112 19.52 -5.90 0.05
CA MET A 112 18.30 -6.49 0.61
C MET A 112 17.38 -7.04 -0.49
N LYS A 113 17.31 -6.36 -1.65
CA LYS A 113 16.55 -6.85 -2.81
C LYS A 113 17.14 -8.13 -3.37
N GLU A 114 18.47 -8.16 -3.54
CA GLU A 114 19.19 -9.36 -4.01
C GLU A 114 18.99 -10.53 -3.06
N LEU A 115 19.02 -10.30 -1.74
CA LEU A 115 18.66 -11.33 -0.76
C LEU A 115 17.27 -11.89 -0.98
N PHE A 116 16.25 -11.03 -1.11
CA PHE A 116 14.88 -11.50 -1.31
C PHE A 116 14.77 -12.26 -2.62
N ILE A 117 15.35 -11.74 -3.71
CA ILE A 117 15.38 -12.44 -5.01
C ILE A 117 16.01 -13.82 -4.85
N HIS A 118 17.12 -13.96 -4.13
CA HIS A 118 17.76 -15.26 -3.88
C HIS A 118 16.96 -16.18 -2.97
N LEU A 119 16.22 -15.65 -2.00
CA LEU A 119 15.35 -16.44 -1.11
C LEU A 119 14.04 -16.85 -1.78
N THR A 120 13.64 -16.14 -2.84
CA THR A 120 12.44 -16.41 -3.65
C THR A 120 12.77 -17.07 -5.00
N ASP A 121 14.03 -17.40 -5.27
CA ASP A 121 14.44 -18.11 -6.49
C ASP A 121 14.25 -19.62 -6.29
N ASP A 122 13.62 -20.29 -7.27
CA ASP A 122 13.25 -21.71 -7.24
C ASP A 122 14.45 -22.65 -7.01
N LYS A 123 15.66 -22.14 -7.18
CA LYS A 123 16.92 -22.89 -7.07
C LYS A 123 17.44 -23.04 -5.65
N GLN A 124 16.96 -22.24 -4.69
CA GLN A 124 17.42 -22.28 -3.29
C GLN A 124 16.40 -22.98 -2.39
N PRO A 125 16.82 -23.58 -1.27
CA PRO A 125 15.88 -24.15 -0.31
C PRO A 125 15.01 -23.04 0.28
N TRP A 126 13.69 -23.22 0.19
CA TRP A 126 12.70 -22.33 0.76
C TRP A 126 12.86 -22.25 2.30
N LYS A 127 13.12 -21.04 2.83
CA LYS A 127 13.39 -20.77 4.25
C LYS A 127 12.34 -19.81 4.84
N PRO A 128 11.14 -20.30 5.17
CA PRO A 128 10.01 -19.47 5.54
C PRO A 128 10.09 -18.83 6.93
N LEU A 129 10.71 -19.49 7.90
CA LEU A 129 10.90 -18.95 9.25
C LEU A 129 11.92 -17.81 9.25
N LEU A 130 12.95 -17.91 8.40
CA LEU A 130 13.89 -16.82 8.18
C LEU A 130 13.18 -15.61 7.56
N LEU A 131 12.41 -15.82 6.48
CA LEU A 131 11.60 -14.77 5.84
C LEU A 131 10.62 -14.12 6.83
N LYS A 132 9.93 -14.95 7.63
CA LYS A 132 9.01 -14.47 8.67
C LYS A 132 9.70 -13.58 9.70
N ASN A 133 10.90 -13.96 10.15
CA ASN A 133 11.64 -13.17 11.11
C ASN A 133 12.22 -11.90 10.49
N ILE A 134 12.67 -11.94 9.24
CA ILE A 134 13.07 -10.74 8.50
C ILE A 134 11.89 -9.78 8.42
N LEU A 135 10.75 -10.19 7.85
CA LEU A 135 9.56 -9.34 7.70
C LEU A 135 9.02 -8.77 9.01
N LYS A 136 9.11 -9.51 10.12
CA LYS A 136 8.71 -8.99 11.45
C LYS A 136 9.70 -7.97 12.01
N THR A 137 10.98 -8.12 11.72
CA THR A 137 12.04 -7.26 12.28
C THR A 137 12.30 -6.01 11.45
N THR A 138 11.89 -6.02 10.18
CA THR A 138 12.14 -4.95 9.22
C THR A 138 10.84 -4.41 8.64
N GLN A 139 10.63 -3.09 8.70
CA GLN A 139 9.58 -2.43 7.91
C GLN A 139 10.03 -2.39 6.44
N ILE A 140 9.62 -3.36 5.65
CA ILE A 140 10.00 -3.50 4.23
C ILE A 140 8.86 -3.00 3.34
N SER A 141 9.22 -2.28 2.27
CA SER A 141 8.28 -1.97 1.18
C SER A 141 8.25 -3.10 0.14
N SER A 142 7.11 -3.31 -0.48
CA SER A 142 6.90 -4.35 -1.52
C SER A 142 7.90 -4.25 -2.68
N ASN A 143 8.41 -3.04 -2.97
CA ASN A 143 9.46 -2.78 -3.95
C ASN A 143 10.79 -3.52 -3.71
N ILE A 144 11.01 -4.04 -2.52
CA ILE A 144 12.22 -4.80 -2.16
C ILE A 144 12.01 -6.31 -2.36
N CYS A 145 10.76 -6.76 -2.41
CA CYS A 145 10.38 -8.17 -2.47
C CYS A 145 9.46 -8.44 -3.68
N PRO A 146 9.90 -8.21 -4.93
CA PRO A 146 9.08 -8.52 -6.09
C PRO A 146 8.74 -10.02 -6.08
N ASN A 147 7.47 -10.36 -6.33
CA ASN A 147 6.96 -11.74 -6.38
C ASN A 147 6.92 -12.53 -5.07
N LEU A 148 7.30 -11.97 -3.92
CA LEU A 148 7.25 -12.68 -2.64
C LEU A 148 5.86 -13.24 -2.33
N ILE A 149 4.80 -12.45 -2.57
CA ILE A 149 3.43 -12.89 -2.35
C ILE A 149 3.08 -14.07 -3.25
N ASN A 150 3.48 -14.05 -4.52
CA ASN A 150 3.21 -15.14 -5.46
C ASN A 150 3.92 -16.43 -5.03
N VAL A 151 5.19 -16.36 -4.64
CA VAL A 151 5.96 -17.53 -4.17
C VAL A 151 5.39 -18.08 -2.86
N VAL A 152 4.98 -17.21 -1.92
CA VAL A 152 4.31 -17.64 -0.69
C VAL A 152 2.97 -18.34 -0.97
N LEU A 153 2.22 -17.86 -1.97
CA LEU A 153 0.97 -18.49 -2.41
C LEU A 153 1.23 -19.84 -3.11
N GLU A 154 2.32 -19.97 -3.88
CA GLU A 154 2.72 -21.24 -4.51
C GLU A 154 3.10 -22.31 -3.47
N HIS A 155 3.80 -21.92 -2.41
CA HIS A 155 4.17 -22.80 -1.30
C HIS A 155 3.04 -23.02 -0.26
N ASN A 156 1.86 -22.40 -0.43
CA ASN A 156 0.70 -22.48 0.49
C ASN A 156 1.01 -22.16 1.95
N GLU A 157 1.92 -21.21 2.20
CA GLU A 157 2.30 -20.85 3.56
C GLU A 157 1.47 -19.70 4.15
N TRP A 158 0.29 -20.04 4.68
CA TRP A 158 -0.65 -19.09 5.28
C TRP A 158 -0.05 -18.29 6.44
N SER A 159 0.79 -18.91 7.26
CA SER A 159 1.46 -18.27 8.39
C SER A 159 2.44 -17.16 7.98
N LEU A 160 3.06 -17.29 6.80
CA LEU A 160 3.95 -16.29 6.24
C LEU A 160 3.15 -15.23 5.49
N LEU A 161 2.11 -15.63 4.75
CA LEU A 161 1.18 -14.72 4.08
C LEU A 161 0.54 -13.74 5.07
N PHE A 162 0.09 -14.20 6.24
CA PHE A 162 -0.44 -13.32 7.28
C PHE A 162 0.56 -12.26 7.74
N VAL A 163 1.83 -12.64 7.90
CA VAL A 163 2.90 -11.71 8.28
C VAL A 163 3.19 -10.73 7.14
N CYS A 164 3.18 -11.18 5.89
CA CYS A 164 3.30 -10.31 4.72
C CYS A 164 2.18 -9.27 4.69
N VAL A 165 0.92 -9.70 4.79
CA VAL A 165 -0.25 -8.79 4.74
C VAL A 165 -0.22 -7.76 5.87
N LYS A 166 0.22 -8.16 7.08
CA LYS A 166 0.25 -7.27 8.25
C LYS A 166 1.41 -6.27 8.26
N HIS A 167 2.59 -6.67 7.78
CA HIS A 167 3.82 -5.90 7.94
C HIS A 167 4.30 -5.22 6.65
N LEU A 168 3.78 -5.58 5.48
CA LEU A 168 4.08 -4.88 4.23
C LEU A 168 3.13 -3.68 4.08
N HIS A 169 3.71 -2.50 3.93
CA HIS A 169 2.95 -1.24 3.84
C HIS A 169 2.50 -0.88 2.41
N ASP A 170 3.02 -1.55 1.38
CA ASP A 170 2.84 -1.20 -0.03
C ASP A 170 2.30 -2.37 -0.88
N ILE A 171 1.31 -3.11 -0.38
CA ILE A 171 0.69 -4.22 -1.14
C ILE A 171 -0.15 -3.63 -2.28
N THR A 172 0.10 -4.09 -3.50
CA THR A 172 -0.61 -3.63 -4.70
C THR A 172 -1.98 -4.31 -4.85
N GLU A 173 -2.92 -3.67 -5.53
CA GLU A 173 -4.25 -4.22 -5.79
C GLU A 173 -4.19 -5.53 -6.62
N VAL A 174 -3.17 -5.69 -7.45
CA VAL A 174 -2.92 -6.92 -8.21
C VAL A 174 -2.58 -8.09 -7.27
N GLU A 175 -1.72 -7.84 -6.28
CA GLU A 175 -1.35 -8.83 -5.26
C GLU A 175 -2.55 -9.17 -4.36
N ILE A 176 -3.35 -8.17 -3.98
CA ILE A 176 -4.60 -8.38 -3.24
C ILE A 176 -5.53 -9.34 -3.99
N VAL A 177 -5.81 -9.06 -5.27
CA VAL A 177 -6.69 -9.92 -6.07
C VAL A 177 -6.10 -11.30 -6.27
N THR A 178 -4.77 -11.41 -6.40
CA THR A 178 -4.10 -12.71 -6.49
C THR A 178 -4.29 -13.52 -5.20
N CYS A 179 -4.09 -12.90 -4.02
CA CYS A 179 -4.38 -13.51 -2.72
C CYS A 179 -5.85 -13.95 -2.59
N LEU A 180 -6.80 -13.06 -2.92
CA LEU A 180 -8.23 -13.37 -2.91
C LEU A 180 -8.55 -14.55 -3.82
N SER A 181 -7.95 -14.61 -5.00
CA SER A 181 -8.18 -15.67 -5.96
C SER A 181 -7.73 -17.06 -5.47
N VAL A 182 -6.76 -17.11 -4.56
CA VAL A 182 -6.23 -18.35 -3.97
C VAL A 182 -7.00 -18.71 -2.70
N LEU A 183 -7.32 -17.73 -1.85
CA LEU A 183 -8.12 -17.92 -0.64
C LEU A 183 -9.53 -18.42 -0.98
N LEU A 184 -10.17 -17.86 -2.01
CA LEU A 184 -11.53 -18.21 -2.43
C LEU A 184 -11.62 -19.52 -3.24
N ARG A 185 -10.55 -20.33 -3.32
CA ARG A 185 -10.57 -21.62 -4.02
C ARG A 185 -11.35 -22.70 -3.26
N ASN A 186 -11.41 -22.62 -1.93
CA ASN A 186 -12.09 -23.60 -1.10
C ASN A 186 -13.46 -23.05 -0.69
N GLU A 187 -14.54 -23.64 -1.23
CA GLU A 187 -15.89 -23.08 -1.10
C GLU A 187 -16.58 -23.35 0.25
N ILE A 188 -15.99 -24.20 1.12
CA ILE A 188 -16.78 -24.89 2.16
C ILE A 188 -16.28 -24.64 3.58
N ASP A 189 -14.97 -24.54 3.84
CA ASP A 189 -14.46 -24.22 5.19
C ASP A 189 -13.14 -23.45 5.06
N MET A 190 -13.20 -22.14 5.30
CA MET A 190 -11.98 -21.33 5.47
C MET A 190 -11.40 -21.63 6.84
N GLU A 191 -10.13 -22.02 6.89
CA GLU A 191 -9.42 -22.18 8.15
C GLU A 191 -9.40 -20.83 8.91
N SER A 192 -9.40 -20.85 10.24
CA SER A 192 -9.43 -19.63 11.07
C SER A 192 -8.35 -18.61 10.68
N LEU A 193 -7.17 -19.11 10.30
CA LEU A 193 -6.06 -18.26 9.84
C LEU A 193 -6.35 -17.62 8.47
N GLN A 194 -6.98 -18.35 7.54
CA GLN A 194 -7.35 -17.82 6.23
C GLN A 194 -8.42 -16.73 6.36
N GLU A 195 -9.34 -16.90 7.31
CA GLU A 195 -10.31 -15.88 7.66
C GLU A 195 -9.67 -14.62 8.24
N GLU A 196 -8.68 -14.76 9.13
CA GLU A 196 -7.90 -13.63 9.65
C GLU A 196 -7.13 -12.90 8.54
N ILE A 197 -6.48 -13.65 7.64
CA ILE A 197 -5.78 -13.08 6.48
C ILE A 197 -6.75 -12.31 5.59
N LEU A 198 -7.91 -12.89 5.29
CA LEU A 198 -8.93 -12.22 4.49
C LEU A 198 -9.38 -10.92 5.14
N ASN A 199 -9.56 -10.91 6.46
CA ASN A 199 -9.95 -9.71 7.18
C ASN A 199 -8.89 -8.61 7.11
N GLU A 200 -7.62 -8.97 7.22
CA GLU A 200 -6.52 -8.02 7.04
C GLU A 200 -6.47 -7.49 5.60
N ILE A 201 -6.66 -8.36 4.59
CA ILE A 201 -6.72 -7.95 3.18
C ILE A 201 -7.85 -6.95 2.93
N LEU A 202 -9.05 -7.20 3.48
CA LEU A 202 -10.21 -6.31 3.31
C LEU A 202 -10.02 -4.96 4.01
N ASN A 203 -9.13 -4.87 5.00
CA ASN A 203 -8.75 -3.64 5.69
C ASN A 203 -7.67 -2.83 4.97
N LEU A 204 -6.99 -3.40 3.96
CA LEU A 204 -5.93 -2.70 3.24
C LEU A 204 -6.47 -1.48 2.49
N PRO A 205 -5.70 -0.39 2.41
CA PRO A 205 -6.05 0.74 1.56
C PRO A 205 -6.00 0.31 0.09
N TYR A 206 -7.00 0.72 -0.70
CA TYR A 206 -7.06 0.43 -2.13
C TYR A 206 -7.58 1.64 -2.92
N THR A 207 -7.19 1.70 -4.20
CA THR A 207 -7.76 2.66 -5.15
C THR A 207 -8.92 2.02 -5.90
N GLU A 208 -10.12 2.58 -5.82
CA GLU A 208 -11.35 1.98 -6.38
C GLU A 208 -11.22 1.64 -7.88
N ASP A 209 -10.70 2.54 -8.70
CA ASP A 209 -10.59 2.33 -10.15
C ASP A 209 -9.64 1.17 -10.50
N VAL A 210 -8.48 1.12 -9.83
CA VAL A 210 -7.47 0.06 -10.04
C VAL A 210 -7.98 -1.27 -9.51
N MET A 211 -8.65 -1.26 -8.35
CA MET A 211 -9.23 -2.45 -7.76
C MET A 211 -10.35 -3.02 -8.66
N ARG A 212 -11.24 -2.18 -9.20
CA ARG A 212 -12.29 -2.58 -10.14
C ARG A 212 -11.72 -3.29 -11.38
N ASP A 213 -10.66 -2.74 -11.95
CA ASP A 213 -10.00 -3.34 -13.11
C ASP A 213 -9.35 -4.69 -12.82
N ASN A 214 -8.79 -4.84 -11.61
CA ASN A 214 -8.20 -6.12 -11.18
C ASN A 214 -9.28 -7.14 -10.78
N LEU A 215 -10.35 -6.73 -10.12
CA LEU A 215 -11.47 -7.58 -9.73
C LEU A 215 -12.18 -8.18 -10.95
N ARG A 216 -12.24 -7.46 -12.07
CA ARG A 216 -12.74 -7.98 -13.35
C ARG A 216 -12.03 -9.26 -13.83
N ARG A 217 -10.82 -9.53 -13.34
CA ARG A 217 -10.05 -10.75 -13.66
C ARG A 217 -10.46 -11.96 -12.82
N LEU A 218 -11.25 -11.77 -11.76
CA LEU A 218 -11.75 -12.86 -10.94
C LEU A 218 -12.87 -13.60 -11.66
N THR A 219 -12.86 -14.92 -11.51
CA THR A 219 -13.94 -15.79 -11.99
C THR A 219 -15.21 -15.53 -11.19
N PHE A 220 -16.36 -15.53 -11.85
CA PHE A 220 -17.66 -15.25 -11.24
C PHE A 220 -17.98 -16.11 -10.01
N THR A 221 -17.64 -17.40 -10.01
CA THR A 221 -17.82 -18.29 -8.85
C THR A 221 -17.11 -17.75 -7.59
N LYS A 222 -15.90 -17.20 -7.74
CA LYS A 222 -15.15 -16.61 -6.63
C LYS A 222 -15.77 -15.30 -6.15
N VAL A 223 -16.36 -14.51 -7.06
CA VAL A 223 -17.09 -13.29 -6.72
C VAL A 223 -18.32 -13.63 -5.87
N VAL A 224 -19.07 -14.66 -6.25
CA VAL A 224 -20.23 -15.14 -5.47
C VAL A 224 -19.80 -15.64 -4.10
N ASN A 225 -18.71 -16.41 -4.02
CA ASN A 225 -18.19 -16.89 -2.74
C ASN A 225 -17.74 -15.73 -1.83
N LEU A 226 -17.08 -14.72 -2.40
CA LEU A 226 -16.73 -13.51 -1.67
C LEU A 226 -17.96 -12.74 -1.18
N LEU A 227 -19.00 -12.61 -2.02
CA LEU A 227 -20.28 -11.99 -1.63
C LEU A 227 -20.96 -12.74 -0.48
N LYS A 228 -21.04 -14.07 -0.52
CA LYS A 228 -21.56 -14.90 0.58
C LYS A 228 -20.77 -14.69 1.87
N MET A 229 -19.45 -14.61 1.78
CA MET A 229 -18.61 -14.35 2.95
C MET A 229 -18.83 -12.95 3.51
N LEU A 230 -18.91 -11.92 2.67
CA LEU A 230 -19.17 -10.55 3.09
C LEU A 230 -20.56 -10.41 3.73
N GLU A 231 -21.57 -11.11 3.20
CA GLU A 231 -22.92 -11.18 3.77
C GLU A 231 -22.93 -11.86 5.15
N ARG A 232 -22.21 -12.97 5.31
CA ARG A 232 -22.00 -13.63 6.62
C ARG A 232 -21.34 -12.69 7.62
N ARG A 233 -20.27 -11.99 7.20
CA ARG A 233 -19.59 -10.98 8.02
C ARG A 233 -20.54 -9.86 8.40
N LEU A 234 -21.36 -9.40 7.46
CA LEU A 234 -22.38 -8.39 7.73
C LEU A 234 -23.29 -8.83 8.88
N LYS A 235 -23.79 -10.07 8.86
CA LYS A 235 -24.60 -10.63 9.95
C LYS A 235 -23.83 -10.71 11.28
N GLU A 236 -22.57 -11.12 11.26
CA GLU A 236 -21.70 -11.24 12.45
C GLU A 236 -21.34 -9.88 13.08
N LEU A 237 -21.25 -8.80 12.30
CA LEU A 237 -20.95 -7.44 12.79
C LEU A 237 -21.99 -6.91 13.80
N SER A 238 -23.16 -7.55 13.90
CA SER A 238 -24.17 -7.25 14.92
C SER A 238 -23.75 -7.64 16.35
N LEU A 239 -22.66 -8.42 16.51
CA LEU A 239 -22.13 -8.87 17.79
C LEU A 239 -20.95 -7.99 18.25
N PRO A 240 -20.88 -7.59 19.54
CA PRO A 240 -19.90 -6.64 20.04
C PRO A 240 -18.56 -7.32 20.35
N ILE A 241 -17.93 -7.94 19.35
CA ILE A 241 -16.64 -8.62 19.53
C ILE A 241 -15.57 -7.93 18.67
N THR A 242 -14.50 -7.58 19.36
CA THR A 242 -13.32 -6.80 18.95
C THR A 242 -12.57 -7.39 17.76
N ASN A 243 -12.03 -6.50 16.90
CA ASN A 243 -11.09 -6.73 15.79
C ASN A 243 -11.68 -7.16 14.43
N LEU A 244 -12.87 -6.68 14.06
CA LEU A 244 -13.51 -7.01 12.79
C LEU A 244 -13.51 -5.81 11.84
N ILE A 245 -13.43 -6.10 10.53
CA ILE A 245 -13.57 -5.15 9.42
C ILE A 245 -14.75 -4.21 9.70
N THR A 246 -14.60 -2.92 9.41
CA THR A 246 -15.68 -1.97 9.64
C THR A 246 -16.85 -2.21 8.68
N PHE A 247 -18.08 -1.93 9.13
CA PHE A 247 -19.27 -2.00 8.25
C PHE A 247 -19.06 -1.23 6.95
N ASN A 248 -18.43 -0.05 7.02
CA ASN A 248 -18.13 0.78 5.85
C ASN A 248 -17.24 0.05 4.84
N GLN A 249 -16.17 -0.62 5.30
CA GLN A 249 -15.31 -1.41 4.41
C GLN A 249 -16.07 -2.57 3.78
N VAL A 250 -16.85 -3.34 4.56
CA VAL A 250 -17.67 -4.43 4.02
C VAL A 250 -18.64 -3.91 2.96
N ALA A 251 -19.34 -2.81 3.24
CA ALA A 251 -20.27 -2.18 2.31
C ALA A 251 -19.57 -1.67 1.04
N SER A 252 -18.38 -1.07 1.17
CA SER A 252 -17.57 -0.62 0.03
C SER A 252 -17.12 -1.79 -0.85
N TRP A 253 -16.70 -2.91 -0.25
CA TRP A 253 -16.35 -4.12 -0.99
C TRP A 253 -17.56 -4.76 -1.69
N ILE A 254 -18.71 -4.82 -1.02
CA ILE A 254 -19.98 -5.27 -1.64
C ILE A 254 -20.30 -4.38 -2.84
N GLY A 255 -20.31 -3.05 -2.67
CA GLY A 255 -20.61 -2.11 -3.75
C GLY A 255 -19.65 -2.27 -4.92
N LEU A 256 -18.35 -2.41 -4.64
CA LEU A 256 -17.33 -2.60 -5.66
C LEU A 256 -17.55 -3.89 -6.47
N LEU A 257 -17.90 -5.01 -5.82
CA LEU A 257 -18.18 -6.27 -6.50
C LEU A 257 -19.44 -6.19 -7.36
N LEU A 258 -20.50 -5.56 -6.84
CA LEU A 258 -21.75 -5.35 -7.57
C LEU A 258 -21.54 -4.46 -8.81
N ASP A 259 -20.77 -3.38 -8.68
CA ASP A 259 -20.45 -2.49 -9.81
C ASP A 259 -19.60 -3.20 -10.87
N THR A 260 -18.59 -3.95 -10.43
CA THR A 260 -17.63 -4.63 -11.32
C THR A 260 -18.27 -5.75 -12.13
N HIS A 261 -19.12 -6.57 -11.50
CA HIS A 261 -19.73 -7.76 -12.10
C HIS A 261 -21.23 -7.58 -12.39
N SER A 262 -21.69 -6.33 -12.52
CA SER A 262 -23.11 -5.99 -12.70
C SER A 262 -23.79 -6.78 -13.82
N THR A 263 -23.12 -6.96 -14.96
CA THR A 263 -23.67 -7.74 -16.09
C THR A 263 -23.87 -9.21 -15.75
N GLU A 264 -22.86 -9.86 -15.15
CA GLU A 264 -22.88 -11.28 -14.79
C GLU A 264 -23.91 -11.58 -13.69
N ILE A 265 -24.06 -10.65 -12.74
CA ILE A 265 -25.03 -10.72 -11.64
C ILE A 265 -26.46 -10.61 -12.17
N ILE A 266 -26.73 -9.70 -13.11
CA ILE A 266 -28.06 -9.55 -13.71
C ILE A 266 -28.43 -10.78 -14.54
N THR A 267 -27.47 -11.36 -15.26
CA THR A 267 -27.73 -12.53 -16.12
C THR A 267 -27.91 -13.84 -15.36
N THR A 268 -27.46 -13.93 -14.10
CA THR A 268 -27.45 -15.19 -13.34
C THR A 268 -28.51 -15.17 -12.24
N PRO A 269 -29.66 -15.85 -12.42
CA PRO A 269 -30.78 -15.78 -11.47
C PRO A 269 -30.51 -16.46 -10.12
N GLU A 270 -29.54 -17.38 -10.06
CA GLU A 270 -29.17 -18.11 -8.83
C GLU A 270 -28.69 -17.18 -7.70
N ILE A 271 -28.19 -16.00 -8.04
CA ILE A 271 -27.62 -15.03 -7.10
C ILE A 271 -28.67 -14.04 -6.59
N TRP A 272 -29.86 -13.99 -7.20
CA TRP A 272 -30.90 -13.05 -6.80
C TRP A 272 -31.41 -13.31 -5.38
N TYR A 273 -31.41 -14.57 -4.94
CA TYR A 273 -31.70 -14.90 -3.55
C TYR A 273 -30.68 -14.26 -2.60
N LEU A 274 -29.39 -14.43 -2.90
CA LEU A 274 -28.29 -13.83 -2.13
C LEU A 274 -28.37 -12.30 -2.11
N LEU A 275 -28.71 -11.66 -3.24
CA LEU A 275 -28.89 -10.20 -3.30
C LEU A 275 -30.08 -9.72 -2.46
N THR A 276 -31.17 -10.47 -2.46
CA THR A 276 -32.36 -10.15 -1.65
C THR A 276 -32.04 -10.24 -0.17
N GLU A 277 -31.29 -11.27 0.23
CA GLU A 277 -30.83 -11.46 1.61
C GLU A 277 -29.84 -10.37 2.04
N LEU A 278 -28.90 -10.02 1.16
CA LEU A 278 -27.95 -8.93 1.35
C LEU A 278 -28.66 -7.57 1.44
N GLN A 279 -29.67 -7.31 0.61
CA GLN A 279 -30.47 -6.10 0.71
C GLN A 279 -31.23 -6.03 2.04
N ALA A 280 -31.86 -7.13 2.47
CA ALA A 280 -32.58 -7.19 3.73
C ALA A 280 -31.66 -6.93 4.92
N THR A 281 -30.48 -7.54 4.94
CA THR A 281 -29.48 -7.35 6.01
C THR A 281 -28.92 -5.93 6.05
N ILE A 282 -28.58 -5.32 4.90
CA ILE A 282 -28.13 -3.92 4.84
C ILE A 282 -29.22 -2.97 5.34
N LEU A 283 -30.49 -3.20 4.97
CA LEU A 283 -31.61 -2.39 5.44
C LEU A 283 -31.78 -2.49 6.96
N MET A 284 -31.74 -3.70 7.53
CA MET A 284 -31.80 -3.88 9.00
C MET A 284 -30.64 -3.18 9.70
N GLN A 285 -29.44 -3.23 9.14
CA GLN A 285 -28.28 -2.55 9.72
C GLN A 285 -28.37 -1.04 9.63
N ALA A 286 -28.84 -0.49 8.52
CA ALA A 286 -29.06 0.94 8.36
C ALA A 286 -30.08 1.47 9.38
N GLU A 287 -31.15 0.71 9.64
CA GLU A 287 -32.13 1.03 10.68
C GLU A 287 -31.49 1.02 12.08
N LEU A 288 -30.71 -0.03 12.41
CA LEU A 288 -29.98 -0.12 13.67
C LEU A 288 -29.02 1.07 13.86
N PHE A 289 -28.23 1.43 12.84
CA PHE A 289 -27.33 2.59 12.91
C PHE A 289 -28.08 3.90 13.07
N SER A 290 -29.25 4.05 12.45
CA SER A 290 -30.13 5.21 12.65
C SER A 290 -30.60 5.32 14.11
N GLU A 291 -31.05 4.21 14.70
CA GLU A 291 -31.45 4.19 16.12
C GLU A 291 -30.27 4.48 17.06
N LEU A 292 -29.10 3.88 16.81
CA LEU A 292 -27.88 4.18 17.57
C LEU A 292 -27.49 5.66 17.45
N LYS A 293 -27.65 6.26 16.28
CA LYS A 293 -27.38 7.69 16.07
C LYS A 293 -28.33 8.58 16.88
N LYS A 294 -29.62 8.21 16.98
CA LYS A 294 -30.60 8.90 17.85
C LYS A 294 -30.20 8.79 19.32
N ILE A 295 -29.83 7.60 19.78
CA ILE A 295 -29.38 7.36 21.16
C ILE A 295 -28.11 8.17 21.46
N ASN A 296 -27.13 8.17 20.55
CA ASN A 296 -25.90 8.94 20.72
C ASN A 296 -26.19 10.45 20.78
N ALA A 297 -27.12 10.96 19.96
CA ALA A 297 -27.57 12.35 20.04
C ALA A 297 -28.11 12.69 21.45
N ILE A 298 -28.94 11.83 22.04
CA ILE A 298 -29.46 12.00 23.41
C ILE A 298 -28.30 12.00 24.43
N PHE A 299 -27.35 11.06 24.33
CA PHE A 299 -26.19 11.03 25.22
C PHE A 299 -25.30 12.27 25.08
N THR A 300 -25.08 12.76 23.86
CA THR A 300 -24.30 13.99 23.64
C THR A 300 -24.99 15.21 24.23
N GLN A 301 -26.32 15.31 24.12
CA GLN A 301 -27.11 16.36 24.77
C GLN A 301 -27.01 16.26 26.30
N TYR A 302 -27.12 15.06 26.86
CA TYR A 302 -26.97 14.83 28.30
C TYR A 302 -25.56 15.19 28.81
N ARG A 303 -24.53 14.86 28.03
CA ARG A 303 -23.13 15.21 28.34
C ARG A 303 -22.90 16.72 28.28
N GLN A 304 -23.56 17.44 27.36
CA GLN A 304 -23.49 18.89 27.27
C GLN A 304 -24.25 19.59 28.41
N SER A 305 -25.38 19.03 28.87
CA SER A 305 -26.13 19.55 30.02
C SER A 305 -25.50 19.25 31.39
N SER A 306 -24.53 18.34 31.46
CA SER A 306 -23.84 17.95 32.70
C SER A 306 -22.50 18.67 32.93
N PHE A 307 -22.06 19.54 32.02
CA PHE A 307 -21.07 20.57 32.33
C PHE A 307 -21.78 21.77 32.96
N PRO A 308 -21.51 22.09 34.24
CA PRO A 308 -22.27 23.09 34.95
C PRO A 308 -21.99 24.47 34.35
N ILE A 309 -23.04 25.10 33.83
CA ILE A 309 -23.14 26.54 33.75
C ILE A 309 -22.86 27.05 35.17
N LYS A 310 -21.71 27.71 35.37
CA LYS A 310 -21.57 28.67 36.46
C LYS A 310 -22.66 29.70 36.24
N ASN A 311 -23.82 29.51 36.87
CA ASN A 311 -24.88 30.50 36.90
C ASN A 311 -24.52 31.48 38.04
N PRO A 312 -24.14 32.73 37.74
CA PRO A 312 -23.83 33.72 38.76
C PRO A 312 -25.10 34.40 39.28
N ASN A 313 -26.21 33.67 39.39
CA ASN A 313 -27.46 34.19 39.92
C ASN A 313 -28.01 33.25 40.98
N ASN A 314 -27.57 33.53 42.21
CA ASN A 314 -28.37 33.53 43.43
C ASN A 314 -29.87 33.32 43.18
N PHE A 315 -30.43 32.27 43.78
CA PHE A 315 -31.58 32.44 44.65
C PHE A 315 -31.35 31.63 45.93
N GLU A 316 -30.84 32.35 46.92
CA GLU A 316 -30.93 32.05 48.34
C GLU A 316 -32.38 31.72 48.74
N TYR A 317 -32.56 30.58 49.43
CA TYR A 317 -33.71 30.16 50.25
C TYR A 317 -35.15 30.32 49.67
N CYS A 318 -35.81 29.20 49.35
CA CYS A 318 -37.27 29.13 49.34
C CYS A 318 -37.78 28.78 50.76
N ILE A 319 -38.28 29.78 51.50
CA ILE A 319 -39.06 29.56 52.71
C ILE A 319 -40.48 29.16 52.27
N GLN A 320 -40.84 27.90 52.48
CA GLN A 320 -42.19 27.40 52.26
C GLN A 320 -43.05 27.77 53.47
N ARG A 321 -43.96 28.73 53.31
CA ARG A 321 -45.00 29.04 54.32
C ARG A 321 -45.93 27.83 54.43
N MET A 322 -45.84 27.08 55.53
CA MET A 322 -46.96 26.24 55.98
C MET A 322 -48.07 27.18 56.46
N VAL A 323 -49.18 27.19 55.72
CA VAL A 323 -50.45 27.71 56.22
C VAL A 323 -50.97 26.66 57.21
N LEU A 324 -51.06 27.06 58.49
CA LEU A 324 -51.72 26.31 59.56
C LEU A 324 -53.25 26.40 59.41
#